data_AF-A0A972X9I0-F1
#
_entry.id   AF-A0A972X9I0-F1
#
_cell.length_a   1.000
_cell.length_b   1.000
_cell.length_c   1.000
_cell.angle_alpha   90.00
_cell.angle_beta   90.00
_cell.angle_gamma   90.00
#
_symmetry.space_group_name_H-M   'P 1'
#
loop_
_entity.id
_entity.type
_entity.pdbx_description
1 polymer ?
#
loop_
_entity_poly.entity_id
_entity_poly.type
_entity_poly.pdbx_seq_one_letter_code
_entity_poly.pdbx_strand_id
1 'polypeptide(L)'
;MSTLAEECAARGVEVAVITTGIGTPHEKKRATQHEVRRGVRVAYCSAFSTPIGLMSSEMTKSVEDALRHTDVCHITGVWQPSVLAAARLCHQMGVPYVTSPRGALSPYSFRDGRLKKAAYYTCFERSLQRQAAAIHATSPLEERELCSLLPDANVAVIGNICESSHWLPEPERGRQWRN
;
A
#
# COMPACT_ATOMS: atom_id res chain seq x y z
N MET A 1 6.30 0.16 -4.89
CA MET A 1 5.17 1.12 -4.94
C MET A 1 5.59 2.46 -5.51
N SER A 2 6.86 2.87 -5.39
CA SER A 2 7.37 4.13 -5.97
C SER A 2 7.07 4.26 -7.46
N THR A 3 7.28 3.21 -8.26
CA THR A 3 7.07 3.27 -9.72
C THR A 3 5.64 3.60 -10.13
N LEU A 4 4.60 3.09 -9.45
CA LEU A 4 3.21 3.44 -9.79
C LEU A 4 2.95 4.94 -9.57
N ALA A 5 3.37 5.45 -8.42
CA ALA A 5 3.18 6.86 -8.08
C ALA A 5 3.94 7.79 -9.05
N GLU A 6 5.19 7.42 -9.38
CA GLU A 6 6.05 8.13 -10.32
C GLU A 6 5.44 8.15 -11.73
N GLU A 7 4.94 7.01 -12.20
CA GLU A 7 4.31 6.87 -13.51
C GLU A 7 2.97 7.60 -13.63
N CYS A 8 2.19 7.68 -12.54
CA CYS A 8 1.00 8.52 -12.48
C CYS A 8 1.36 10.00 -12.52
N ALA A 9 2.38 10.42 -11.75
CA ALA A 9 2.87 11.80 -11.76
C ALA A 9 3.40 12.21 -13.14
N ALA A 10 4.13 11.32 -13.82
CA ALA A 10 4.61 11.54 -15.18
C ALA A 10 3.47 11.70 -16.21
N ARG A 11 2.29 11.15 -15.93
CA ARG A 11 1.06 11.32 -16.74
C ARG A 11 0.24 12.54 -16.35
N GLY A 12 0.75 13.40 -15.47
CA GLY A 12 0.10 14.65 -15.04
C GLY A 12 -0.91 14.49 -13.90
N VAL A 13 -0.97 13.32 -13.25
CA VAL A 13 -1.77 13.13 -12.04
C VAL A 13 -1.03 13.74 -10.85
N GLU A 14 -1.72 14.52 -10.02
CA GLU A 14 -1.12 14.96 -8.75
C GLU A 14 -1.06 13.79 -7.77
N VAL A 15 0.16 13.41 -7.35
CA VAL A 15 0.36 12.27 -6.45
C VAL A 15 1.14 12.68 -5.21
N ALA A 16 0.58 12.30 -4.06
CA ALA A 16 1.26 12.33 -2.77
C ALA A 16 1.32 10.92 -2.17
N VAL A 17 2.46 10.57 -1.59
CA VAL A 17 2.68 9.31 -0.87
C VAL A 17 2.86 9.63 0.60
N ILE A 18 2.06 9.01 1.46
CA ILE A 18 2.20 9.13 2.91
C ILE A 18 2.61 7.76 3.43
N THR A 19 3.73 7.71 4.13
CA THR A 19 4.31 6.46 4.66
C THR A 19 4.97 6.70 6.01
N THR A 20 5.26 5.63 6.74
CA THR A 20 6.07 5.72 7.95
C THR A 20 7.55 5.87 7.61
N GLY A 21 8.32 6.52 8.48
CA GLY A 21 9.78 6.58 8.40
C GLY A 21 10.50 5.27 8.74
N ILE A 22 9.81 4.24 9.26
CA ILE A 22 10.40 2.95 9.66
C ILE A 22 11.05 2.26 8.47
N GLY A 23 12.28 1.76 8.65
CA GLY A 23 13.06 1.13 7.58
C GLY A 23 13.63 2.12 6.57
N THR A 24 13.64 3.42 6.89
CA THR A 24 14.18 4.49 6.05
C THR A 24 15.14 5.38 6.85
N PRO A 25 15.95 6.24 6.21
CA PRO A 25 16.78 7.22 6.91
C PRO A 25 16.01 8.17 7.86
N HIS A 26 14.68 8.27 7.72
CA HIS A 26 13.82 9.10 8.56
C HIS A 26 13.28 8.40 9.81
N GLU A 27 13.61 7.13 10.07
CA GLU A 27 13.04 6.35 11.18
C GLU A 27 13.16 7.02 12.55
N LYS A 28 14.29 7.68 12.81
CA LYS A 28 14.56 8.36 14.09
C LYS A 28 14.03 9.79 14.16
N LYS A 29 13.41 10.30 13.09
CA LYS A 29 12.87 11.66 13.04
C LYS A 29 11.52 11.69 13.75
N ARG A 30 11.35 12.65 14.66
CA ARG A 30 10.12 12.80 15.46
C ARG A 30 9.02 13.57 14.77
N ALA A 31 9.37 14.45 13.84
CA ALA A 31 8.44 15.22 13.05
C ALA A 31 8.35 14.62 11.64
N THR A 32 7.18 14.77 11.01
CA THR A 32 6.99 14.38 9.61
C THR A 32 8.01 15.08 8.70
N GLN A 33 8.68 14.29 7.86
CA GLN A 33 9.65 14.79 6.88
C GLN A 33 9.01 14.76 5.50
N HIS A 34 9.24 15.81 4.71
CA HIS A 34 8.72 15.90 3.35
C HIS A 34 9.87 15.88 2.34
N GLU A 35 9.73 15.04 1.32
CA GLU A 35 10.68 14.96 0.21
C GLU A 35 9.94 14.88 -1.12
N VAL A 36 10.60 15.29 -2.20
CA VAL A 36 10.11 15.06 -3.56
C VAL A 36 10.97 13.99 -4.20
N ARG A 37 10.36 12.87 -4.57
CA ARG A 37 11.04 11.73 -5.22
C ARG A 37 10.48 11.56 -6.62
N ARG A 38 11.31 11.85 -7.63
CA ARG A 38 10.94 11.70 -9.06
C ARG A 38 9.57 12.33 -9.38
N GLY A 39 9.34 13.54 -8.88
CA GLY A 39 8.08 14.29 -9.09
C GLY A 39 6.94 13.97 -8.12
N VAL A 40 7.10 12.98 -7.24
CA VAL A 40 6.08 12.59 -6.25
C VAL A 40 6.40 13.21 -4.90
N ARG A 41 5.41 13.88 -4.27
CA ARG A 41 5.54 14.38 -2.89
C ARG A 41 5.44 13.21 -1.91
N VAL A 42 6.42 13.03 -1.04
CA VAL A 42 6.45 11.95 -0.05
C VAL A 42 6.50 12.54 1.35
N ALA A 43 5.58 12.14 2.21
CA ALA A 43 5.58 12.43 3.64
C ALA A 43 6.00 11.18 4.42
N TYR A 44 7.11 11.28 5.15
CA TYR A 44 7.61 10.27 6.07
C TYR A 44 7.22 10.64 7.50
N CYS A 45 6.17 9.98 7.99
CA CYS A 45 5.61 10.22 9.32
C CYS A 45 6.35 9.39 10.37
N SER A 46 6.50 9.94 11.58
CA SER A 46 7.03 9.17 12.70
C SER A 46 6.06 8.05 13.07
N ALA A 47 6.59 6.88 13.41
CA ALA A 47 5.78 5.72 13.75
C ALA A 47 6.51 4.88 14.81
N PHE A 48 5.76 4.08 15.54
CA PHE A 48 6.30 3.11 16.48
C PHE A 48 5.72 1.73 16.20
N SER A 49 6.56 0.71 16.35
CA SER A 49 6.17 -0.68 16.19
C SER A 49 5.56 -1.21 17.48
N THR A 50 4.44 -1.92 17.35
CA THR A 50 3.76 -2.59 18.45
C THR A 50 3.53 -4.05 18.10
N PRO A 51 3.21 -4.93 19.07
CA PRO A 51 2.86 -6.33 18.78
C PRO A 51 1.66 -6.51 17.83
N ILE A 52 0.85 -5.47 17.63
CA ILE A 52 -0.33 -5.47 16.74
C ILE A 52 -0.09 -4.74 15.42
N GLY A 53 1.12 -4.22 15.18
CA GLY A 53 1.50 -3.55 13.95
C GLY A 53 2.03 -2.12 14.16
N LEU A 54 2.21 -1.40 13.06
CA LEU A 54 2.70 -0.03 13.07
C LEU A 54 1.60 0.94 13.47
N MET A 55 1.93 1.84 14.40
CA MET A 55 1.05 2.92 14.83
C MET A 55 1.73 4.26 14.57
N SER A 56 0.95 5.22 14.06
CA SER A 56 1.43 6.57 13.76
C SER A 56 0.26 7.55 13.77
N SER A 57 0.20 8.41 14.80
CA SER A 57 -0.76 9.51 14.85
C SER A 57 -0.46 10.57 13.79
N GLU A 58 0.83 10.82 13.52
CA GLU A 58 1.25 11.75 12.47
C GLU A 58 0.81 11.28 11.08
N MET A 59 0.89 9.99 10.78
CA MET A 59 0.40 9.43 9.53
C MET A 59 -1.11 9.58 9.43
N THR A 60 -1.86 9.25 10.48
CA THR A 60 -3.31 9.43 10.50
C THR A 60 -3.70 10.88 10.22
N LYS A 61 -3.04 11.84 10.89
CA LYS A 61 -3.28 13.28 10.67
C LYS A 61 -2.92 13.70 9.25
N SER A 62 -1.76 13.28 8.76
CA SER A 62 -1.31 13.60 7.39
C SER A 62 -2.26 13.05 6.33
N VAL A 63 -2.80 11.84 6.56
CA VAL A 63 -3.82 11.24 5.70
C VAL A 63 -5.11 12.06 5.75
N GLU A 64 -5.61 12.41 6.93
CA GLU A 64 -6.81 13.24 7.08
C GLU A 64 -6.68 14.59 6.35
N ASP A 65 -5.55 15.28 6.52
CA ASP A 65 -5.29 16.56 5.87
C ASP A 65 -5.23 16.41 4.34
N ALA A 66 -4.57 15.36 3.84
CA ALA A 66 -4.48 15.10 2.40
C ALA A 66 -5.84 14.74 1.78
N LEU A 67 -6.66 13.94 2.47
CA LEU A 67 -7.97 13.50 1.97
C LEU A 67 -8.93 14.65 1.68
N ARG A 68 -8.75 15.83 2.29
CA ARG A 68 -9.54 17.04 1.99
C ARG A 68 -9.38 17.55 0.56
N HIS A 69 -8.32 17.12 -0.11
CA HIS A 69 -7.94 17.56 -1.45
C HIS A 69 -7.68 16.36 -2.38
N THR A 70 -8.21 15.19 -2.05
CA THR A 70 -7.93 13.94 -2.78
C THR A 70 -9.20 13.42 -3.45
N ASP A 71 -9.14 13.18 -4.75
CA ASP A 71 -10.24 12.56 -5.50
C ASP A 71 -10.35 11.05 -5.25
N VAL A 72 -9.20 10.38 -5.12
CA VAL A 72 -9.10 8.93 -4.86
C VAL A 72 -7.87 8.60 -4.02
N CYS A 73 -8.05 7.73 -3.02
CA CYS A 73 -6.96 7.23 -2.19
C CYS A 73 -6.53 5.82 -2.62
N HIS A 74 -5.22 5.56 -2.71
CA HIS A 74 -4.70 4.20 -2.92
C HIS A 74 -3.98 3.69 -1.68
N ILE A 75 -4.58 2.71 -1.02
CA ILE A 75 -4.07 2.09 0.20
C ILE A 75 -3.30 0.81 -0.16
N THR A 76 -2.03 0.75 0.23
CA THR A 76 -1.21 -0.47 0.09
C THR A 76 -0.92 -1.08 1.45
N GLY A 77 -1.03 -2.40 1.51
CA GLY A 77 -0.86 -3.16 2.74
C GLY A 77 -2.20 -3.56 3.35
N VAL A 78 -2.12 -4.56 4.21
CA VAL A 78 -3.20 -5.13 5.02
C VAL A 78 -2.60 -5.56 6.36
N TRP A 79 -3.45 -5.85 7.35
CA TRP A 79 -3.03 -6.27 8.68
C TRP A 79 -2.31 -5.19 9.50
N GLN A 80 -2.51 -3.91 9.18
CA GLN A 80 -1.86 -2.80 9.87
C GLN A 80 -2.88 -1.81 10.44
N PRO A 81 -2.76 -1.39 11.73
CA PRO A 81 -3.63 -0.38 12.32
C PRO A 81 -3.64 0.96 11.55
N SER A 82 -2.50 1.37 11.00
CA SER A 82 -2.37 2.57 10.15
C SER A 82 -3.20 2.47 8.87
N VAL A 83 -3.19 1.31 8.20
CA VAL A 83 -4.01 1.01 7.02
C VAL A 83 -5.50 1.07 7.36
N LEU A 84 -5.89 0.46 8.48
CA LEU A 84 -7.27 0.49 8.97
C LEU A 84 -7.73 1.91 9.28
N ALA A 85 -6.88 2.74 9.90
CA ALA A 85 -7.18 4.13 10.17
C ALA A 85 -7.36 4.94 8.87
N ALA A 86 -6.48 4.76 7.89
CA ALA A 86 -6.57 5.44 6.60
C ALA A 86 -7.87 5.10 5.85
N ALA A 87 -8.24 3.82 5.79
CA ALA A 87 -9.46 3.40 5.12
C ALA A 87 -10.73 3.91 5.84
N ARG A 88 -10.72 3.93 7.18
CA ARG A 88 -11.81 4.54 7.96
C ARG A 88 -11.97 6.02 7.67
N LEU A 89 -10.86 6.77 7.57
CA LEU A 89 -10.90 8.19 7.21
C LEU A 89 -11.46 8.38 5.79
N CYS A 90 -11.03 7.57 4.82
CA CYS A 90 -11.59 7.60 3.46
C CYS A 90 -13.11 7.42 3.49
N HIS A 91 -13.60 6.43 4.22
CA HIS A 91 -15.04 6.18 4.36
C HIS A 91 -15.77 7.34 5.04
N GLN A 92 -15.24 7.85 6.16
CA GLN A 92 -15.85 8.96 6.90
C GLN A 92 -15.91 10.27 6.10
N MET A 93 -14.91 10.51 5.25
CA MET A 93 -14.82 11.71 4.42
C MET A 93 -15.48 11.54 3.04
N GLY A 94 -16.01 10.35 2.73
CA GLY A 94 -16.63 10.05 1.44
C GLY A 94 -15.65 9.98 0.27
N VAL A 95 -14.35 9.82 0.53
CA VAL A 95 -13.32 9.69 -0.51
C VAL A 95 -13.24 8.22 -0.93
N PRO A 96 -13.47 7.89 -2.22
CA PRO A 96 -13.33 6.52 -2.69
C PRO A 96 -11.87 6.07 -2.59
N TYR A 97 -11.66 4.80 -2.25
CA TYR A 97 -10.32 4.24 -2.16
C TYR A 97 -10.18 2.88 -2.85
N VAL A 98 -8.98 2.65 -3.38
CA VAL A 98 -8.52 1.37 -3.91
C VAL A 98 -7.57 0.75 -2.90
N THR A 99 -7.61 -0.57 -2.74
CA THR A 99 -6.68 -1.30 -1.86
C THR A 99 -5.92 -2.37 -2.63
N SER A 100 -4.63 -2.54 -2.35
CA SER A 100 -3.79 -3.61 -2.93
C SER A 100 -3.25 -4.54 -1.84
N PRO A 101 -3.86 -5.73 -1.66
CA PRO A 101 -3.40 -6.72 -0.69
C PRO A 101 -2.03 -7.32 -1.00
N ARG A 102 -1.71 -7.49 -2.29
CA ARG A 102 -0.45 -8.07 -2.81
C ARG A 102 -0.14 -9.46 -2.22
N GLY A 103 -1.14 -10.33 -2.21
CA GLY A 103 -1.06 -11.71 -1.74
C GLY A 103 -1.17 -11.88 -0.23
N ALA A 104 -1.25 -10.79 0.53
CA ALA A 104 -1.35 -10.87 1.99
C ALA A 104 -2.74 -11.32 2.50
N LEU A 105 -3.75 -11.37 1.62
CA LEU A 105 -5.05 -12.00 1.89
C LEU A 105 -5.15 -13.43 1.30
N SER A 106 -4.04 -14.00 0.82
CA SER A 106 -4.01 -15.38 0.32
C SER A 106 -4.26 -16.40 1.43
N PRO A 107 -4.76 -17.61 1.11
CA PRO A 107 -4.90 -18.70 2.09
C PRO A 107 -3.59 -19.03 2.82
N TYR A 108 -2.45 -18.87 2.15
CA TYR A 108 -1.14 -19.08 2.74
C TYR A 108 -0.88 -18.13 3.91
N SER A 109 -1.25 -16.85 3.78
CA SER A 109 -1.08 -15.84 4.83
C SER A 109 -1.87 -16.16 6.10
N PHE A 110 -2.94 -16.94 6.01
CA PHE A 110 -3.73 -17.39 7.17
C PHE A 110 -3.15 -18.63 7.87
N ARG A 111 -2.17 -19.34 7.30
CA ARG A 111 -1.58 -20.54 7.93
C ARG A 111 -0.82 -20.19 9.21
N ASP A 112 -0.11 -19.08 9.21
CA ASP A 112 0.63 -18.58 10.38
C ASP A 112 -0.23 -17.63 11.23
N GLY A 113 -0.49 -18.00 12.48
CA GLY A 113 -1.29 -17.17 13.39
C GLY A 113 -2.78 -17.14 13.04
N ARG A 114 -3.29 -18.24 12.47
CA ARG A 114 -4.65 -18.37 11.89
C ARG A 114 -5.75 -17.75 12.73
N LEU A 115 -5.78 -18.00 14.03
CA LEU A 115 -6.85 -17.49 14.91
C LEU A 115 -6.80 -15.96 15.06
N LYS A 116 -5.60 -15.39 15.26
CA LYS A 116 -5.43 -13.94 15.39
C LYS A 116 -5.76 -13.21 14.08
N LYS A 117 -5.26 -13.75 12.95
CA LYS A 117 -5.55 -13.19 11.63
C LYS A 117 -7.02 -13.37 11.24
N ALA A 118 -7.64 -14.52 11.54
CA ALA A 118 -9.06 -14.72 11.28
C ALA A 118 -9.93 -13.77 12.11
N ALA A 119 -9.61 -13.55 13.39
CA ALA A 119 -10.30 -12.58 14.24
C ALA A 119 -10.12 -11.15 13.70
N TYR A 120 -8.88 -10.73 13.43
CA TYR A 120 -8.61 -9.39 12.87
C TYR A 120 -9.29 -9.20 11.51
N TYR A 121 -9.27 -10.23 10.67
CA TYR A 121 -9.91 -10.22 9.37
C TYR A 121 -11.41 -10.00 9.50
N THR A 122 -12.05 -10.83 10.31
CA THR A 122 -13.50 -10.81 10.50
C THR A 122 -13.96 -9.49 11.12
N CYS A 123 -13.20 -8.96 12.08
CA CYS A 123 -13.56 -7.73 12.78
C CYS A 123 -13.24 -6.44 12.00
N PHE A 124 -12.18 -6.43 11.18
CA PHE A 124 -11.65 -5.20 10.59
C PHE A 124 -11.44 -5.28 9.08
N GLU A 125 -10.54 -6.14 8.61
CA GLU A 125 -10.16 -6.16 7.17
C GLU A 125 -11.35 -6.48 6.27
N ARG A 126 -12.21 -7.43 6.64
CA ARG A 126 -13.35 -7.81 5.80
C ARG A 126 -14.25 -6.61 5.50
N SER A 127 -14.52 -5.78 6.51
CA SER A 127 -15.35 -4.58 6.33
C SER A 127 -14.64 -3.54 5.47
N LEU A 128 -13.34 -3.32 5.73
CA LEU A 128 -12.49 -2.43 4.94
C LEU A 128 -12.52 -2.84 3.46
N GLN A 129 -12.17 -4.08 3.15
CA GLN A 129 -12.08 -4.55 1.78
C GLN A 129 -13.43 -4.48 1.04
N ARG A 130 -14.55 -4.70 1.74
CA ARG A 130 -15.91 -4.56 1.16
C ARG A 130 -16.32 -3.11 0.88
N GLN A 131 -15.75 -2.16 1.60
CA GLN A 131 -16.03 -0.73 1.43
C GLN A 131 -15.11 -0.06 0.41
N ALA A 132 -14.06 -0.74 -0.05
CA ALA A 132 -13.20 -0.25 -1.11
C ALA A 132 -13.97 -0.11 -2.42
N ALA A 133 -13.70 0.95 -3.18
CA ALA A 133 -14.28 1.13 -4.51
C ALA A 133 -13.76 0.07 -5.50
N ALA A 134 -12.52 -0.38 -5.30
CA ALA A 134 -11.95 -1.54 -5.97
C ALA A 134 -10.81 -2.17 -5.15
N ILE A 135 -10.58 -3.46 -5.35
CA ILE A 135 -9.41 -4.19 -4.85
C ILE A 135 -8.50 -4.46 -6.05
N HIS A 136 -7.27 -3.95 -5.98
CA HIS A 136 -6.25 -4.16 -6.99
C HIS A 136 -5.48 -5.46 -6.72
N ALA A 137 -5.75 -6.47 -7.52
CA ALA A 137 -5.01 -7.72 -7.57
C ALA A 137 -3.83 -7.61 -8.56
N THR A 138 -2.70 -8.21 -8.21
CA THR A 138 -1.48 -8.20 -9.03
C THR A 138 -1.37 -9.41 -9.96
N SER A 139 -2.23 -10.41 -9.78
CA SER A 139 -2.27 -11.61 -10.62
C SER A 139 -3.70 -12.20 -10.68
N PRO A 140 -4.02 -13.00 -11.72
CA PRO A 140 -5.28 -13.74 -11.76
C PRO A 140 -5.44 -14.76 -10.62
N LEU A 141 -4.33 -15.27 -10.07
CA LEU A 141 -4.37 -16.15 -8.90
C LEU A 141 -4.87 -15.38 -7.67
N GLU A 142 -4.30 -14.20 -7.42
CA GLU A 142 -4.70 -13.34 -6.32
C GLU A 142 -6.17 -12.91 -6.45
N GLU A 143 -6.64 -12.60 -7.65
CA GLU A 143 -8.06 -12.32 -7.90
C GLU A 143 -8.96 -13.50 -7.48
N ARG A 144 -8.64 -14.73 -7.89
CA ARG A 144 -9.44 -15.92 -7.51
C ARG A 144 -9.48 -16.10 -5.99
N GLU A 145 -8.36 -15.90 -5.32
CA GLU A 145 -8.29 -15.97 -3.86
C GLU A 145 -9.13 -14.88 -3.18
N LEU A 146 -9.06 -13.64 -3.70
CA LEU A 146 -9.86 -12.53 -3.21
C LEU A 146 -11.36 -12.74 -3.45
N CYS A 147 -11.76 -13.17 -4.64
CA CYS A 147 -13.16 -13.46 -4.96
C CYS A 147 -13.72 -14.62 -4.11
N SER A 148 -12.90 -15.62 -3.76
CA SER A 148 -13.30 -16.67 -2.82
C SER A 148 -13.53 -16.14 -1.41
N LEU A 149 -12.80 -15.11 -1.00
CA LEU A 149 -12.85 -14.53 0.34
C LEU A 149 -13.89 -13.41 0.47
N LEU A 150 -14.12 -12.70 -0.64
CA LEU A 150 -14.94 -11.50 -0.78
C LEU A 150 -15.71 -11.55 -2.11
N PRO A 151 -16.75 -12.40 -2.23
CA PRO A 151 -17.45 -12.64 -3.50
C PRO A 151 -18.16 -11.41 -4.08
N ASP A 152 -18.48 -10.43 -3.24
CA ASP A 152 -19.16 -9.19 -3.64
C ASP A 152 -18.17 -8.04 -3.95
N ALA A 153 -16.86 -8.26 -3.83
CA ALA A 153 -15.88 -7.19 -4.02
C ALA A 153 -15.62 -6.92 -5.50
N ASN A 154 -15.46 -5.65 -5.85
CA ASN A 154 -14.99 -5.24 -7.16
C ASN A 154 -13.46 -5.44 -7.24
N VAL A 155 -13.00 -6.46 -7.97
CA VAL A 155 -11.57 -6.79 -8.09
C VAL A 155 -11.07 -6.48 -9.50
N ALA A 156 -9.95 -5.78 -9.60
CA ALA A 156 -9.29 -5.48 -10.87
C ALA A 156 -7.87 -6.05 -10.88
N VAL A 157 -7.54 -6.83 -11.91
CA VAL A 157 -6.19 -7.41 -12.10
C VAL A 157 -5.31 -6.45 -12.89
N ILE A 158 -4.30 -5.89 -12.23
CA ILE A 158 -3.27 -5.07 -12.87
C ILE A 158 -1.90 -5.55 -12.38
N GLY A 159 -1.06 -6.04 -13.30
CA GLY A 159 0.27 -6.53 -12.95
C GLY A 159 1.15 -5.46 -12.31
N ASN A 160 2.11 -5.87 -11.48
CA ASN A 160 3.12 -4.94 -10.98
C ASN A 160 3.94 -4.38 -12.14
N ILE A 161 4.19 -3.07 -12.10
CA ILE A 161 5.10 -2.41 -13.05
C ILE A 161 6.52 -2.85 -12.73
N CYS A 162 7.25 -3.27 -13.76
CA CYS A 162 8.67 -3.56 -13.69
C CYS A 162 9.42 -2.55 -14.56
N GLU A 163 10.36 -1.82 -13.98
CA GLU A 163 11.27 -0.95 -14.73
C GLU A 163 12.29 -1.85 -15.44
N SER A 164 12.09 -2.10 -16.73
CA SER A 164 12.89 -3.07 -17.50
C SER A 164 14.32 -2.61 -17.74
N SER A 165 14.58 -1.29 -17.75
CA SER A 165 15.91 -0.71 -17.97
C SER A 165 16.95 -1.18 -16.96
N HIS A 166 16.55 -1.46 -15.72
CA HIS A 166 17.44 -2.00 -14.68
C HIS A 166 17.85 -3.46 -14.92
N TRP A 167 17.06 -4.21 -15.68
CA TRP A 167 17.23 -5.64 -15.92
C TRP A 167 17.72 -5.95 -17.34
N LEU A 168 17.98 -4.92 -18.14
CA LEU A 168 18.59 -5.13 -19.45
C LEU A 168 20.01 -5.69 -19.27
N PRO A 169 20.38 -6.74 -20.01
CA PRO A 169 21.70 -7.32 -19.90
C PRO A 169 22.76 -6.28 -20.28
N GLU A 170 23.70 -6.02 -19.36
CA GLU A 170 24.91 -5.24 -19.64
C GLU A 170 25.96 -6.19 -20.27
N PRO A 171 26.17 -6.17 -21.60
CA PRO A 171 27.00 -7.17 -22.27
C PRO A 171 28.45 -7.13 -21.80
N GLU A 172 28.93 -5.96 -21.37
CA GLU A 172 30.29 -5.77 -20.86
C GLU A 172 30.49 -6.37 -19.47
N ARG A 173 29.56 -6.14 -18.53
CA ARG A 173 29.57 -6.84 -17.23
C ARG A 173 29.46 -8.35 -17.38
N GLY A 174 28.60 -8.81 -18.30
CA GLY A 174 28.46 -10.23 -18.59
C GLY A 174 29.75 -10.87 -19.14
N ARG A 175 30.54 -10.12 -19.93
CA ARG A 175 31.85 -10.56 -20.40
C ARG A 175 32.90 -10.60 -19.28
N GLN A 176 32.90 -9.62 -18.37
CA GLN A 176 33.81 -9.59 -17.23
C GLN A 176 33.55 -10.71 -16.22
N TRP A 177 32.29 -11.10 -15.99
CA TRP A 177 31.94 -12.21 -15.08
C TRP A 177 32.34 -13.59 -15.60
N ARG A 178 32.48 -13.74 -16.93
CA ARG A 178 32.84 -15.02 -17.57
C ARG A 178 34.36 -15.27 -17.64
N ASN A 179 35.18 -14.26 -17.35
CA ASN A 179 36.64 -14.35 -17.32
C ASN A 179 37.13 -14.47 -15.87
#